data_AF-A0A9W4RKF6-F1
#
_entry.id   AF-A0A9W4RKF6-F1
#
_cell.length_a   1.000
_cell.length_b   1.000
_cell.length_c   1.000
_cell.angle_alpha   90.00
_cell.angle_beta   90.00
_cell.angle_gamma   90.00
#
_symmetry.space_group_name_H-M   'P 1'
#
loop_
_entity.id
_entity.type
_entity.pdbx_description
1 polymer ?
#
loop_
_entity_poly.entity_id
_entity_poly.type
_entity_poly.pdbx_seq_one_letter_code
_entity_poly.pdbx_strand_id
1 'polypeptide(L)'
;MHLPLESVKGSLDCDRCLSLPRGQGDVPLVKAVTKFIFRRQCRRQIDPKALGYLFNRLPRLQSVVYEPWQRSGQVLIVDSLDLDTIKYHLPRSLKRVSIFENTDKCILKAHRWLKPLTSGVWRSELPILGRIFAKRSLDFEKLSVAFLIDSNDFFQSCQQEWIWEHLSLLCLTARTLTQTNHPDVISSTLKSAAAAALSMPCLHTMTLWNSVQSEACKFIYSAESGSTSVSWKGTWNLQMEPSMIHDWQKVAQKYTRYNLQIIQEPEILVQVESHSHAVELLEFPAEVIDPISLWQMRKEEQFGQH
;
A
#
# COMPACT_ATOMS: atom_id res chain seq x y z
N MET A 1 -43.91 -11.29 -16.71
CA MET A 1 -42.83 -10.39 -17.20
C MET A 1 -42.08 -9.89 -15.97
N HIS A 2 -41.10 -10.66 -15.50
CA HIS A 2 -40.26 -10.28 -14.36
C HIS A 2 -39.12 -9.42 -14.89
N LEU A 3 -39.17 -8.12 -14.58
CA LEU A 3 -38.04 -7.22 -14.78
C LEU A 3 -36.88 -7.69 -13.88
N PRO A 4 -35.66 -7.83 -14.42
CA PRO A 4 -34.51 -8.17 -13.60
C PRO A 4 -34.20 -6.96 -12.70
N LEU A 5 -34.14 -7.18 -11.39
CA LEU A 5 -33.51 -6.25 -10.46
C LEU A 5 -32.03 -6.15 -10.84
N GLU A 6 -31.68 -5.16 -11.66
CA GLU A 6 -30.30 -4.73 -11.85
C GLU A 6 -29.67 -4.53 -10.48
N SER A 7 -28.58 -5.24 -10.21
CA SER A 7 -27.87 -5.12 -8.95
C SER A 7 -27.33 -3.70 -8.83
N VAL A 8 -27.98 -2.85 -8.04
CA VAL A 8 -27.47 -1.53 -7.69
C VAL A 8 -26.15 -1.73 -6.95
N LYS A 9 -25.03 -1.61 -7.66
CA LYS A 9 -23.68 -1.62 -7.08
C LYS A 9 -23.44 -0.24 -6.48
N GLY A 10 -23.38 -0.16 -5.16
CA GLY A 10 -23.12 1.08 -4.43
C GLY A 10 -21.66 1.22 -4.01
N SER A 11 -21.17 2.46 -3.97
CA SER A 11 -19.95 2.85 -3.27
C SER A 11 -20.35 3.58 -1.99
N LEU A 12 -19.76 3.21 -0.85
CA LEU A 12 -19.88 4.00 0.38
C LEU A 12 -18.69 4.96 0.43
N ASP A 13 -18.97 6.25 0.27
CA ASP A 13 -17.99 7.33 0.40
C ASP A 13 -18.19 8.04 1.74
N CYS A 14 -17.17 8.01 2.58
CA CYS A 14 -17.23 8.59 3.91
C CYS A 14 -16.54 9.95 3.92
N ASP A 15 -17.30 11.03 3.76
CA ASP A 15 -16.80 12.43 3.77
C ASP A 15 -16.75 13.07 5.17
N ARG A 16 -17.20 12.35 6.21
CA ARG A 16 -17.16 12.80 7.61
C ARG A 16 -16.64 11.69 8.53
N CYS A 17 -15.98 12.10 9.60
CA CYS A 17 -15.44 11.17 10.60
C CYS A 17 -16.58 10.44 11.30
N LEU A 18 -16.63 9.12 11.13
CA LEU A 18 -17.57 8.26 11.84
C LEU A 18 -17.06 8.06 13.28
N SER A 19 -17.71 8.69 14.25
CA SER A 19 -17.64 8.26 15.65
C SER A 19 -18.78 7.29 15.91
N LEU A 20 -18.53 6.18 16.61
CA LEU A 20 -19.57 5.26 17.03
C LEU A 20 -20.73 6.05 17.67
N PRO A 21 -21.98 5.92 17.18
CA PRO A 21 -23.10 6.42 17.95
C PRO A 21 -23.09 5.69 19.30
N ARG A 22 -23.11 6.45 20.40
CA ARG A 22 -23.46 5.89 21.72
C ARG A 22 -24.94 5.54 21.66
N GLY A 23 -25.26 4.36 21.14
CA GLY A 23 -26.62 3.87 20.98
C GLY A 23 -26.65 2.56 20.22
N GLN A 24 -27.22 1.53 20.85
CA GLN A 24 -27.52 0.22 20.26
C GLN A 24 -28.56 0.37 19.14
N GLY A 25 -28.12 0.75 17.95
CA GLY A 25 -28.87 0.58 16.72
C GLY A 25 -28.04 -0.32 15.81
N ASP A 26 -28.48 -1.56 15.59
CA ASP A 26 -27.73 -2.51 14.79
C ASP A 26 -27.76 -2.06 13.32
N VAL A 27 -26.65 -1.52 12.80
CA VAL A 27 -26.56 -1.01 11.41
C VAL A 27 -26.93 -2.15 10.48
N PRO A 28 -27.96 -2.11 9.62
CA PRO A 28 -28.44 -3.29 8.89
C PRO A 28 -27.36 -3.90 7.99
N LEU A 29 -27.47 -5.21 7.69
CA LEU A 29 -26.63 -5.86 6.68
C LEU A 29 -26.92 -5.26 5.30
N VAL A 30 -25.92 -4.60 4.68
CA VAL A 30 -26.07 -3.95 3.39
C VAL A 30 -25.35 -4.75 2.31
N LYS A 31 -26.13 -5.47 1.48
CA LYS A 31 -25.60 -6.29 0.37
C LYS A 31 -25.29 -5.49 -0.90
N ALA A 32 -25.79 -4.25 -1.02
CA ALA A 32 -25.63 -3.43 -2.22
C ALA A 32 -24.23 -2.82 -2.34
N VAL A 33 -23.52 -2.63 -1.22
CA VAL A 33 -22.21 -1.97 -1.20
C VAL A 33 -21.13 -2.98 -1.58
N THR A 34 -20.41 -2.67 -2.65
CA THR A 34 -19.28 -3.48 -3.15
C THR A 34 -17.94 -2.75 -3.05
N LYS A 35 -17.96 -1.44 -2.83
CA LYS A 35 -16.75 -0.61 -2.69
C LYS A 35 -16.89 0.30 -1.47
N PHE A 36 -15.84 0.36 -0.67
CA PHE A 36 -15.68 1.29 0.44
C PHE A 36 -14.51 2.22 0.11
N ILE A 37 -14.74 3.53 0.26
CA ILE A 37 -13.72 4.54 0.02
C ILE A 37 -13.66 5.45 1.23
N PHE A 38 -12.46 5.58 1.79
CA PHE A 38 -12.11 6.56 2.80
C PHE A 38 -10.89 7.30 2.30
N ARG A 39 -11.08 8.53 1.82
CA ARG A 39 -9.99 9.34 1.27
C ARG A 39 -9.33 10.20 2.34
N ARG A 40 -8.16 10.70 1.99
CA ARG A 40 -7.37 11.63 2.80
C ARG A 40 -8.13 12.93 3.16
N GLN A 41 -9.20 13.31 2.45
CA GLN A 41 -10.02 14.47 2.85
C GLN A 41 -10.58 14.37 4.28
N CYS A 42 -10.76 13.15 4.78
CA CYS A 42 -11.11 12.91 6.17
C CYS A 42 -9.88 13.05 7.07
N ARG A 43 -9.66 14.27 7.58
CA ARG A 43 -8.54 14.67 8.47
C ARG A 43 -8.45 13.90 9.82
N ARG A 44 -9.32 12.92 10.09
CA ARG A 44 -9.25 12.04 11.27
C ARG A 44 -9.34 10.59 10.82
N GLN A 45 -8.71 9.69 11.56
CA GLN A 45 -8.91 8.25 11.38
C GLN A 45 -10.31 7.82 11.85
N ILE A 46 -10.87 6.80 11.21
CA ILE A 46 -11.97 6.01 11.79
C ILE A 46 -11.35 5.09 12.83
N ASP A 47 -11.99 4.96 14.00
CA ASP A 47 -11.60 3.99 15.02
C ASP A 47 -11.57 2.56 14.40
N PRO A 48 -10.48 1.79 14.54
CA PRO A 48 -10.37 0.46 13.92
C PRO A 48 -11.54 -0.48 14.27
N LYS A 49 -12.03 -0.46 15.51
CA LYS A 49 -13.17 -1.31 15.91
C LYS A 49 -14.46 -0.88 15.23
N ALA A 50 -14.68 0.42 15.07
CA ALA A 50 -15.80 0.95 14.31
C ALA A 50 -15.73 0.54 12.83
N LEU A 51 -14.53 0.56 12.25
CA LEU A 51 -14.30 0.11 10.88
C LEU A 51 -14.54 -1.40 10.74
N GLY A 52 -14.08 -2.20 11.69
CA GLY A 52 -14.35 -3.64 11.74
C GLY A 52 -15.84 -3.95 11.84
N TYR A 53 -16.57 -3.23 12.71
CA TYR A 53 -18.03 -3.33 12.79
C TYR A 53 -18.70 -2.99 11.44
N LEU A 54 -18.27 -1.91 10.79
CA LEU A 54 -18.77 -1.54 9.47
C LEU A 54 -18.54 -2.64 8.43
N PHE A 55 -17.31 -3.16 8.32
CA PHE A 55 -16.98 -4.21 7.36
C PHE A 55 -17.77 -5.50 7.57
N ASN A 56 -18.04 -5.89 8.82
CA ASN A 56 -18.91 -7.02 9.13
C ASN A 56 -20.35 -6.83 8.59
N ARG A 57 -20.81 -5.58 8.37
CA ARG A 57 -22.14 -5.28 7.81
C ARG A 57 -22.16 -5.13 6.29
N LEU A 58 -21.03 -5.27 5.61
CA LEU A 58 -20.87 -5.16 4.15
C LEU A 58 -20.43 -6.50 3.54
N PRO A 59 -21.27 -7.55 3.54
CA PRO A 59 -20.86 -8.92 3.17
C PRO A 59 -20.50 -9.12 1.69
N ARG A 60 -20.78 -8.14 0.83
CA ARG A 60 -20.42 -8.17 -0.60
C ARG A 60 -19.32 -7.16 -0.97
N LEU A 61 -18.61 -6.63 0.04
CA LEU A 61 -17.52 -5.70 -0.19
C LEU A 61 -16.39 -6.40 -0.96
N GLN A 62 -16.04 -5.86 -2.12
CA GLN A 62 -15.01 -6.39 -3.01
C GLN A 62 -13.77 -5.49 -3.09
N SER A 63 -13.93 -4.20 -2.77
CA SER A 63 -12.86 -3.22 -2.90
C SER A 63 -12.85 -2.25 -1.73
N VAL A 64 -11.66 -2.03 -1.16
CA VAL A 64 -11.40 -1.05 -0.10
C VAL A 64 -10.31 -0.10 -0.60
N VAL A 65 -10.59 1.20 -0.50
CA VAL A 65 -9.61 2.28 -0.57
C VAL A 65 -9.63 2.96 0.79
N TYR A 66 -8.52 2.93 1.51
CA TYR A 66 -8.42 3.46 2.87
C TYR A 66 -7.16 4.32 3.03
N GLU A 67 -7.35 5.63 3.10
CA GLU A 67 -6.27 6.62 3.04
C GLU A 67 -6.28 7.52 4.28
N PRO A 68 -6.01 6.95 5.46
CA PRO A 68 -6.04 7.66 6.72
C PRO A 68 -4.84 8.60 6.86
N TRP A 69 -5.01 9.63 7.68
CA TRP A 69 -3.88 10.34 8.26
C TRP A 69 -3.28 9.52 9.39
N GLN A 70 -1.97 9.50 9.53
CA GLN A 70 -1.32 8.90 10.69
C GLN A 70 -1.61 9.72 11.95
N ARG A 71 -2.01 9.04 13.04
CA ARG A 71 -2.19 9.68 14.36
C ARG A 71 -0.88 9.65 15.14
N SER A 72 -0.37 10.83 15.48
CA SER A 72 0.62 10.99 16.54
C SER A 72 -0.10 11.05 17.90
N GLY A 73 0.00 9.98 18.69
CA GLY A 73 -0.32 10.04 20.11
C GLY A 73 0.82 10.70 20.89
N GLN A 74 0.54 11.19 22.11
CA GLN A 74 1.56 11.76 23.00
C GLN A 74 2.66 10.75 23.42
N VAL A 75 2.49 9.45 23.13
CA VAL A 75 3.42 8.39 23.55
C VAL A 75 3.62 7.28 22.49
N LEU A 76 2.65 7.03 21.60
CA LEU A 76 2.73 5.99 20.56
C LEU A 76 2.03 6.42 19.26
N ILE A 77 2.56 5.99 18.12
CA ILE A 77 1.85 6.00 16.82
C ILE A 77 0.84 4.86 16.86
N VAL A 78 -0.43 5.16 16.60
CA VAL A 78 -1.50 4.15 16.51
C VAL A 78 -1.75 3.85 15.04
N ASP A 79 -1.58 2.58 14.65
CA ASP A 79 -1.88 2.12 13.30
C ASP A 79 -3.33 2.42 12.95
N SER A 80 -3.55 2.90 11.73
CA SER A 80 -4.88 3.20 11.22
C SER A 80 -5.80 1.97 11.08
N LEU A 81 -5.21 0.78 11.05
CA LEU A 81 -5.90 -0.51 11.15
C LEU A 81 -5.25 -1.36 12.24
N ASP A 82 -6.05 -1.96 13.10
CA ASP A 82 -5.56 -2.89 14.11
C ASP A 82 -5.52 -4.34 13.61
N LEU A 83 -4.86 -5.21 14.39
CA LEU A 83 -4.69 -6.63 14.07
C LEU A 83 -6.03 -7.33 13.87
N ASP A 84 -7.02 -7.05 14.73
CA ASP A 84 -8.32 -7.70 14.70
C ASP A 84 -9.12 -7.31 13.45
N THR A 85 -9.04 -6.04 13.03
CA THR A 85 -9.71 -5.55 11.82
C THR A 85 -9.21 -6.28 10.59
N ILE A 86 -7.90 -6.36 10.41
CA ILE A 86 -7.31 -6.99 9.22
C ILE A 86 -7.54 -8.51 9.25
N LYS A 87 -7.36 -9.13 10.43
CA LYS A 87 -7.41 -10.59 10.58
C LYS A 87 -8.83 -11.14 10.54
N TYR A 88 -9.79 -10.47 11.17
CA TYR A 88 -11.13 -11.03 11.41
C TYR A 88 -12.27 -10.25 10.73
N HIS A 89 -12.09 -8.96 10.44
CA HIS A 89 -13.19 -8.12 9.95
C HIS A 89 -13.12 -7.79 8.46
N LEU A 90 -12.00 -8.02 7.78
CA LEU A 90 -11.95 -7.91 6.32
C LEU A 90 -12.84 -8.97 5.66
N PRO A 91 -13.85 -8.57 4.86
CA PRO A 91 -14.80 -9.52 4.27
C PRO A 91 -14.11 -10.54 3.38
N ARG A 92 -14.61 -11.79 3.36
CA ARG A 92 -14.06 -12.85 2.48
C ARG A 92 -14.27 -12.57 0.99
N SER A 93 -15.22 -11.71 0.64
CA SER A 93 -15.46 -11.27 -0.75
C SER A 93 -14.46 -10.23 -1.24
N LEU A 94 -13.57 -9.74 -0.38
CA LEU A 94 -12.64 -8.67 -0.68
C LEU A 94 -11.57 -9.15 -1.67
N LYS A 95 -11.42 -8.42 -2.77
CA LYS A 95 -10.49 -8.73 -3.87
C LYS A 95 -9.44 -7.66 -4.08
N ARG A 96 -9.77 -6.41 -3.76
CA ARG A 96 -8.91 -5.24 -4.03
C ARG A 96 -8.75 -4.42 -2.78
N VAL A 97 -7.52 -4.24 -2.33
CA VAL A 97 -7.18 -3.43 -1.16
C VAL A 97 -6.14 -2.40 -1.56
N SER A 98 -6.45 -1.13 -1.35
CA SER A 98 -5.52 -0.01 -1.46
C SER A 98 -5.54 0.75 -0.14
N ILE A 99 -4.39 0.81 0.52
CA ILE A 99 -4.20 1.50 1.78
C ILE A 99 -3.02 2.46 1.61
N PHE A 100 -3.23 3.72 1.95
CA PHE A 100 -2.18 4.73 1.94
C PHE A 100 -2.21 5.52 3.25
N GLU A 101 -1.29 5.21 4.17
CA GLU A 101 -1.20 5.95 5.42
C GLU A 101 -0.36 7.23 5.22
N ASN A 102 -1.02 8.39 5.23
CA ASN A 102 -0.32 9.65 4.98
C ASN A 102 0.35 10.20 6.24
N THR A 103 1.61 10.62 6.11
CA THR A 103 2.39 11.28 7.15
C THR A 103 2.85 12.66 6.65
N ASP A 104 2.01 13.67 6.81
CA ASP A 104 2.40 15.03 6.42
C ASP A 104 3.11 15.75 7.57
N LYS A 105 4.41 15.96 7.39
CA LYS A 105 5.27 16.69 8.35
C LYS A 105 4.80 18.13 8.54
N CYS A 106 4.15 18.77 7.58
CA CYS A 106 3.65 20.13 7.68
C CYS A 106 2.42 20.22 8.61
N ILE A 107 1.53 19.23 8.58
CA ILE A 107 0.42 19.14 9.55
C ILE A 107 0.94 18.84 10.96
N LEU A 108 1.94 17.97 11.10
CA LEU A 108 2.62 17.74 12.39
C LEU A 108 3.29 19.03 12.92
N LYS A 109 3.87 19.86 12.04
CA LYS A 109 4.44 21.17 12.40
C LYS A 109 3.35 22.21 12.77
N ALA A 110 2.20 22.20 12.10
CA ALA A 110 1.07 23.09 12.39
C ALA A 110 0.38 22.74 13.72
N HIS A 111 0.37 21.46 14.12
CA HIS A 111 -0.04 21.01 15.46
C HIS A 111 1.01 21.27 16.55
N ARG A 112 1.61 22.46 16.54
CA ARG A 112 2.63 22.99 17.48
C ARG A 112 2.20 23.11 18.96
N TRP A 113 1.04 22.57 19.33
CA TRP A 113 0.58 22.45 20.72
C TRP A 113 0.94 21.11 21.37
N LEU A 114 1.52 20.16 20.64
CA LEU A 114 2.15 18.97 21.19
C LEU A 114 3.63 19.04 20.83
N LYS A 115 4.50 19.12 21.86
CA LYS A 115 5.96 19.09 21.65
C LYS A 115 6.29 17.89 20.77
N PRO A 116 7.11 18.04 19.71
CA PRO A 116 7.62 16.90 18.97
C PRO A 116 8.53 16.13 19.93
N LEU A 117 8.03 15.04 20.50
CA LEU A 117 8.88 14.10 21.20
C LEU A 117 9.77 13.46 20.13
N THR A 118 11.01 13.94 20.10
CA THR A 118 12.21 13.26 19.61
C THR A 118 12.09 12.58 18.24
N SER A 119 12.87 13.10 17.29
CA SER A 119 13.51 12.32 16.23
C SER A 119 13.77 10.88 16.69
N GLY A 120 13.10 9.90 16.08
CA GLY A 120 13.47 8.48 16.24
C GLY A 120 12.38 7.51 16.67
N VAL A 121 11.12 7.89 16.86
CA VAL A 121 10.04 6.88 17.02
C VAL A 121 9.57 6.44 15.64
N TRP A 122 10.42 5.70 14.95
CA TRP A 122 9.95 4.74 13.95
C TRP A 122 8.98 3.80 14.66
N ARG A 123 7.88 3.46 13.98
CA ARG A 123 6.69 2.73 14.44
C ARG A 123 6.97 1.71 15.56
N SER A 124 5.95 1.42 16.36
CA SER A 124 5.86 0.10 17.00
C SER A 124 5.78 -0.93 15.87
N GLU A 125 6.95 -1.44 15.47
CA GLU A 125 7.15 -2.47 14.48
C GLU A 125 6.32 -3.67 14.91
N LEU A 126 5.15 -3.84 14.28
CA LEU A 126 4.39 -5.06 14.37
C LEU A 126 4.62 -5.81 13.06
N PRO A 127 5.74 -6.56 12.90
CA PRO A 127 5.94 -7.50 11.78
C PRO A 127 4.72 -8.39 11.53
N ILE A 128 3.93 -8.62 12.59
CA ILE A 128 2.67 -9.34 12.54
C ILE A 128 1.64 -8.74 11.56
N LEU A 129 1.62 -7.42 11.30
CA LEU A 129 0.74 -6.83 10.28
C LEU A 129 1.16 -7.26 8.88
N GLY A 130 2.46 -7.20 8.56
CA GLY A 130 3.00 -7.70 7.29
C GLY A 130 2.65 -9.17 7.07
N ARG A 131 2.82 -10.00 8.11
CA ARG A 131 2.41 -11.41 8.11
C ARG A 131 0.92 -11.62 7.84
N ILE A 132 0.07 -10.85 8.50
CA ILE A 132 -1.39 -10.98 8.33
C ILE A 132 -1.78 -10.57 6.91
N PHE A 133 -1.23 -9.48 6.36
CA PHE A 133 -1.48 -9.08 4.98
C PHE A 133 -0.96 -10.12 3.97
N ALA A 134 0.22 -10.70 4.19
CA ALA A 134 0.74 -11.78 3.36
C ALA A 134 -0.25 -12.96 3.30
N LYS A 135 -0.76 -13.39 4.46
CA LYS A 135 -1.76 -14.47 4.53
C LYS A 135 -3.11 -14.08 3.92
N ARG A 136 -3.63 -12.89 4.21
CA ARG A 136 -4.96 -12.45 3.74
C ARG A 136 -4.97 -12.19 2.24
N SER A 137 -3.83 -11.81 1.67
CA SER A 137 -3.72 -11.47 0.25
C SER A 137 -3.74 -12.65 -0.70
N LEU A 138 -3.69 -13.90 -0.20
CA LEU A 138 -3.86 -15.10 -1.01
C LEU A 138 -5.18 -15.08 -1.81
N ASP A 139 -6.23 -14.47 -1.25
CA ASP A 139 -7.54 -14.33 -1.88
C ASP A 139 -7.69 -13.06 -2.75
N PHE A 140 -6.66 -12.20 -2.81
CA PHE A 140 -6.75 -10.89 -3.46
C PHE A 140 -6.31 -10.90 -4.91
N GLU A 141 -6.94 -10.04 -5.71
CA GLU A 141 -6.53 -9.71 -7.08
C GLU A 141 -5.52 -8.56 -7.11
N LYS A 142 -5.67 -7.61 -6.18
CA LYS A 142 -4.84 -6.39 -6.10
C LYS A 142 -4.60 -5.99 -4.65
N LEU A 143 -3.34 -5.81 -4.28
CA LEU A 143 -2.93 -5.31 -2.98
C LEU A 143 -1.97 -4.14 -3.16
N SER A 144 -2.33 -2.99 -2.61
CA SER A 144 -1.48 -1.81 -2.49
C SER A 144 -1.51 -1.36 -1.02
N VAL A 145 -0.37 -1.41 -0.33
CA VAL A 145 -0.26 -1.00 1.07
C VAL A 145 0.98 -0.12 1.23
N ALA A 146 0.74 1.19 1.18
CA ALA A 146 1.73 2.22 1.36
C ALA A 146 1.77 2.69 2.82
N PHE A 147 2.98 2.73 3.37
CA PHE A 147 3.34 3.22 4.70
C PHE A 147 2.66 2.55 5.89
N LEU A 148 1.76 1.58 5.73
CA LEU A 148 1.21 0.80 6.86
C LEU A 148 2.08 -0.41 7.21
N ILE A 149 2.52 -1.20 6.23
CA ILE A 149 3.38 -2.39 6.44
C ILE A 149 4.73 -2.24 5.73
N ASP A 150 5.70 -3.07 6.09
CA ASP A 150 6.96 -3.22 5.35
C ASP A 150 6.95 -4.48 4.48
N SER A 151 7.62 -4.41 3.34
CA SER A 151 7.74 -5.53 2.41
C SER A 151 8.55 -6.70 3.00
N ASN A 152 9.55 -6.46 3.85
CA ASN A 152 10.29 -7.57 4.48
C ASN A 152 9.41 -8.37 5.42
N ASP A 153 8.60 -7.71 6.25
CA ASP A 153 7.65 -8.37 7.14
C ASP A 153 6.65 -9.24 6.35
N PHE A 154 6.24 -8.75 5.18
CA PHE A 154 5.37 -9.46 4.25
C PHE A 154 6.06 -10.70 3.66
N PHE A 155 7.24 -10.54 3.05
CA PHE A 155 7.94 -11.61 2.33
C PHE A 155 8.55 -12.67 3.23
N GLN A 156 9.12 -12.28 4.38
CA GLN A 156 9.67 -13.24 5.35
C GLN A 156 8.59 -14.14 5.97
N SER A 157 7.33 -13.72 5.89
CA SER A 157 6.18 -14.47 6.39
C SER A 157 5.61 -15.47 5.38
N CYS A 158 6.05 -15.45 4.12
CA CYS A 158 5.57 -16.34 3.08
C CYS A 158 5.91 -17.80 3.40
N GLN A 159 4.92 -18.69 3.30
CA GLN A 159 5.12 -20.14 3.47
C GLN A 159 5.24 -20.81 2.10
N GLN A 160 5.93 -21.94 2.03
CA GLN A 160 6.23 -22.62 0.76
C GLN A 160 4.97 -23.11 0.03
N GLU A 161 3.91 -23.42 0.77
CA GLU A 161 2.63 -23.90 0.24
C GLU A 161 1.71 -22.77 -0.23
N TRP A 162 2.07 -21.51 0.03
CA TRP A 162 1.25 -20.37 -0.34
C TRP A 162 1.35 -20.08 -1.82
N ILE A 163 0.17 -19.94 -2.45
CA ILE A 163 0.02 -19.57 -3.86
C ILE A 163 -1.00 -18.43 -3.93
N TRP A 164 -0.60 -17.33 -4.54
CA TRP A 164 -1.50 -16.21 -4.82
C TRP A 164 -2.13 -16.40 -6.20
N GLU A 165 -3.17 -17.24 -6.27
CA GLU A 165 -3.78 -17.67 -7.53
C GLU A 165 -4.29 -16.51 -8.40
N HIS A 166 -4.62 -15.37 -7.79
CA HIS A 166 -5.29 -14.26 -8.47
C HIS A 166 -4.55 -12.92 -8.38
N LEU A 167 -3.48 -12.83 -7.58
CA LEU A 167 -2.82 -11.56 -7.30
C LEU A 167 -2.07 -11.06 -8.54
N SER A 168 -2.66 -10.04 -9.17
CA SER A 168 -2.14 -9.37 -10.36
C SER A 168 -1.29 -8.15 -10.07
N LEU A 169 -1.55 -7.48 -8.95
CA LEU A 169 -0.86 -6.25 -8.56
C LEU A 169 -0.48 -6.33 -7.09
N LEU A 170 0.81 -6.11 -6.81
CA LEU A 170 1.35 -5.96 -5.47
C LEU A 170 2.15 -4.66 -5.39
N CYS A 171 1.73 -3.73 -4.54
CA CYS A 171 2.49 -2.52 -4.23
C CYS A 171 2.72 -2.43 -2.72
N LEU A 172 3.98 -2.37 -2.29
CA LEU A 172 4.34 -2.34 -0.87
C LEU A 172 5.43 -1.28 -0.61
N THR A 173 5.38 -0.68 0.57
CA THR A 173 6.52 0.08 1.08
C THR A 173 7.66 -0.87 1.45
N ALA A 174 8.87 -0.56 1.00
CA ALA A 174 10.09 -1.28 1.31
C ALA A 174 11.07 -0.32 1.98
N ARG A 175 11.04 -0.22 3.32
CA ARG A 175 11.83 0.78 4.07
C ARG A 175 13.33 0.56 3.95
N THR A 176 13.76 -0.63 3.55
CA THR A 176 15.16 -0.94 3.25
C THR A 176 15.68 -0.26 2.00
N LEU A 177 14.80 0.20 1.10
CA LEU A 177 15.19 0.95 -0.09
C LEU A 177 15.51 2.41 0.29
N THR A 178 16.70 2.63 0.83
CA THR A 178 17.29 3.95 1.10
C THR A 178 18.74 3.96 0.69
N GLN A 179 19.27 5.11 0.27
CA GLN A 179 20.66 5.21 -0.19
C GLN A 179 21.67 4.86 0.93
N THR A 180 21.28 5.10 2.17
CA THR A 180 22.09 4.86 3.37
C THR A 180 22.19 3.40 3.79
N ASN A 181 21.32 2.51 3.29
CA ASN A 181 21.38 1.09 3.61
C ASN A 181 22.48 0.39 2.81
N HIS A 182 23.01 -0.70 3.40
CA HIS A 182 23.99 -1.52 2.72
C HIS A 182 23.38 -2.17 1.46
N PRO A 183 24.09 -2.22 0.32
CA PRO A 183 23.60 -2.84 -0.92
C PRO A 183 23.07 -4.27 -0.73
N ASP A 184 23.69 -5.07 0.13
CA ASP A 184 23.23 -6.44 0.44
C ASP A 184 21.83 -6.48 1.07
N VAL A 185 21.46 -5.48 1.88
CA VAL A 185 20.14 -5.42 2.53
C VAL A 185 19.07 -5.11 1.49
N ILE A 186 19.35 -4.17 0.58
CA ILE A 186 18.50 -3.86 -0.57
C ILE A 186 18.39 -5.11 -1.46
N SER A 187 19.52 -5.76 -1.77
CA SER A 187 19.58 -6.95 -2.61
C SER A 187 18.77 -8.11 -2.01
N SER A 188 18.89 -8.35 -0.71
CA SER A 188 18.11 -9.35 0.03
C SER A 188 16.60 -9.07 -0.01
N THR A 189 16.20 -7.81 0.12
CA THR A 189 14.78 -7.41 0.02
C THR A 189 14.22 -7.75 -1.37
N LEU A 190 14.94 -7.37 -2.43
CA LEU A 190 14.50 -7.59 -3.82
C LEU A 190 14.54 -9.08 -4.22
N LYS A 191 15.48 -9.86 -3.69
CA LYS A 191 15.52 -11.33 -3.86
C LYS A 191 14.38 -12.03 -3.13
N SER A 192 14.05 -11.59 -1.92
CA SER A 192 12.90 -12.10 -1.17
C SER A 192 11.58 -11.86 -1.91
N ALA A 193 11.47 -10.68 -2.54
CA ALA A 193 10.34 -10.35 -3.39
C ALA A 193 10.25 -11.25 -4.63
N ALA A 194 11.39 -11.50 -5.32
CA ALA A 194 11.45 -12.42 -6.44
C ALA A 194 11.05 -13.85 -6.03
N ALA A 195 11.52 -14.31 -4.86
CA ALA A 195 11.17 -15.62 -4.32
C ALA A 195 9.66 -15.74 -4.04
N ALA A 196 9.03 -14.70 -3.48
CA ALA A 196 7.58 -14.67 -3.29
C ALA A 196 6.83 -14.62 -4.64
N ALA A 197 7.33 -13.86 -5.61
CA ALA A 197 6.75 -13.76 -6.95
C ALA A 197 6.72 -15.10 -7.69
N LEU A 198 7.62 -16.05 -7.38
CA LEU A 198 7.56 -17.43 -7.88
C LEU A 198 6.33 -18.21 -7.42
N SER A 199 5.51 -17.66 -6.51
CA SER A 199 4.23 -18.21 -6.07
C SER A 199 3.03 -17.38 -6.50
N MET A 200 3.20 -16.42 -7.43
CA MET A 200 2.16 -15.49 -7.88
C MET A 200 1.90 -15.64 -9.39
N PRO A 201 1.17 -16.69 -9.83
CA PRO A 201 1.01 -17.01 -11.26
C PRO A 201 0.35 -15.95 -12.12
N CYS A 202 -0.48 -15.08 -11.54
CA CYS A 202 -1.18 -14.02 -12.26
C CYS A 202 -0.53 -12.64 -12.08
N LEU A 203 0.68 -12.55 -11.53
CA LEU A 203 1.34 -11.28 -11.24
C LEU A 203 1.70 -10.52 -12.53
N HIS A 204 1.06 -9.37 -12.71
CA HIS A 204 1.37 -8.43 -13.80
C HIS A 204 2.30 -7.33 -13.33
N THR A 205 2.13 -6.83 -12.11
CA THR A 205 2.95 -5.73 -11.59
C THR A 205 3.30 -5.96 -10.13
N MET A 206 4.59 -5.86 -9.80
CA MET A 206 5.05 -5.72 -8.43
C MET A 206 5.86 -4.43 -8.29
N THR A 207 5.46 -3.58 -7.35
CA THR A 207 6.11 -2.32 -7.04
C THR A 207 6.58 -2.32 -5.59
N LEU A 208 7.87 -2.18 -5.39
CA LEU A 208 8.48 -1.95 -4.08
C LEU A 208 9.06 -0.56 -4.07
N TRP A 209 8.68 0.25 -3.09
CA TRP A 209 9.06 1.64 -3.11
C TRP A 209 9.27 2.20 -1.71
N ASN A 210 9.98 3.30 -1.65
CA ASN A 210 10.14 4.04 -0.42
C ASN A 210 10.26 5.53 -0.72
N SER A 211 9.80 6.33 0.23
CA SER A 211 10.02 7.77 0.24
C SER A 211 10.32 8.18 1.67
N VAL A 212 11.51 8.75 1.84
CA VAL A 212 11.97 9.35 3.08
C VAL A 212 12.41 10.78 2.79
N GLN A 213 12.94 11.49 3.78
CA GLN A 213 13.33 12.88 3.56
C GLN A 213 14.38 13.00 2.45
N SER A 214 14.06 13.78 1.41
CA SER A 214 14.95 14.07 0.28
C SER A 214 15.28 12.88 -0.63
N GLU A 215 14.79 11.67 -0.34
CA GLU A 215 15.02 10.47 -1.14
C GLU A 215 13.70 9.77 -1.50
N ALA A 216 13.61 9.32 -2.73
CA ALA A 216 12.54 8.42 -3.16
C ALA A 216 13.05 7.46 -4.22
N CYS A 217 12.57 6.23 -4.17
CA CYS A 217 12.87 5.23 -5.18
C CYS A 217 11.74 4.22 -5.33
N LYS A 218 11.70 3.58 -6.49
CA LYS A 218 10.86 2.44 -6.80
C LYS A 218 11.67 1.39 -7.56
N PHE A 219 11.40 0.14 -7.23
CA PHE A 219 11.67 -1.03 -8.05
C PHE A 219 10.33 -1.51 -8.62
N ILE A 220 10.27 -1.78 -9.92
CA ILE A 220 9.08 -2.34 -10.57
C ILE A 220 9.45 -3.62 -11.33
N TYR A 221 8.69 -4.68 -11.12
CA TYR A 221 8.55 -5.79 -12.06
C TYR A 221 7.25 -5.61 -12.85
N SER A 222 7.31 -5.71 -14.19
CA SER A 222 6.16 -5.67 -15.08
C SER A 222 6.15 -6.89 -16.00
N ALA A 223 5.00 -7.56 -16.10
CA ALA A 223 4.71 -8.64 -17.02
C ALA A 223 3.53 -8.22 -17.90
N GLU A 224 3.85 -7.74 -19.10
CA GLU A 224 2.89 -7.26 -20.09
C GLU A 224 2.78 -8.25 -21.25
N SER A 225 1.81 -8.02 -22.14
CA SER A 225 1.65 -8.85 -23.35
C SER A 225 2.88 -8.71 -24.25
N GLY A 226 3.72 -9.74 -24.28
CA GLY A 226 4.92 -9.79 -25.13
C GLY A 226 6.20 -9.27 -24.48
N SER A 227 6.17 -8.80 -23.23
CA SER A 227 7.38 -8.32 -22.54
C SER A 227 7.35 -8.63 -21.05
N THR A 228 8.54 -8.77 -20.47
CA THR A 228 8.70 -8.86 -19.02
C THR A 228 9.94 -8.08 -18.64
N SER A 229 9.81 -7.18 -17.68
CA SER A 229 10.88 -6.25 -17.34
C SER A 229 10.98 -6.00 -15.85
N VAL A 230 12.19 -5.64 -15.43
CA VAL A 230 12.43 -4.97 -14.15
C VAL A 230 13.01 -3.59 -14.40
N SER A 231 12.66 -2.63 -13.56
CA SER A 231 13.19 -1.27 -13.62
C SER A 231 13.46 -0.71 -12.23
N TRP A 232 14.39 0.24 -12.17
CA TRP A 232 14.70 1.03 -10.99
C TRP A 232 14.63 2.50 -11.37
N LYS A 233 13.89 3.28 -10.58
CA LYS A 233 13.87 4.75 -10.68
C LYS A 233 13.95 5.34 -9.28
N GLY A 234 14.79 6.35 -9.10
CA GLY A 234 14.92 7.01 -7.81
C GLY A 234 15.83 8.22 -7.86
N THR A 235 15.95 8.90 -6.72
CA THR A 235 16.89 10.01 -6.48
C THR A 235 18.34 9.56 -6.32
N TRP A 236 18.59 8.27 -6.48
CA TRP A 236 19.89 7.63 -6.45
C TRP A 236 19.84 6.35 -7.30
N ASN A 237 21.00 5.93 -7.80
CA ASN A 237 21.12 4.77 -8.67
C ASN A 237 21.37 3.47 -7.88
N LEU A 238 20.58 2.44 -8.16
CA LEU A 238 20.86 1.08 -7.73
C LEU A 238 21.50 0.29 -8.88
N GLN A 239 22.69 -0.24 -8.65
CA GLN A 239 23.27 -1.25 -9.54
C GLN A 239 22.67 -2.60 -9.20
N MET A 240 21.82 -3.15 -10.09
CA MET A 240 21.23 -4.47 -9.90
C MET A 240 22.28 -5.56 -10.08
N GLU A 241 22.53 -6.32 -9.03
CA GLU A 241 23.52 -7.40 -9.05
C GLU A 241 23.09 -8.56 -9.95
N PRO A 242 24.03 -9.29 -10.58
CA PRO A 242 23.71 -10.45 -11.42
C PRO A 242 22.86 -11.50 -10.74
N SER A 243 23.07 -11.74 -9.43
CA SER A 243 22.29 -12.70 -8.66
C SER A 243 20.83 -12.28 -8.48
N MET A 244 20.56 -11.00 -8.25
CA MET A 244 19.20 -10.45 -8.17
C MET A 244 18.50 -10.54 -9.52
N ILE A 245 19.19 -10.14 -10.60
CA ILE A 245 18.66 -10.26 -11.97
C ILE A 245 18.30 -11.70 -12.27
N HIS A 246 19.15 -12.66 -11.89
CA HIS A 246 18.92 -14.08 -12.09
C HIS A 246 17.65 -14.59 -11.39
N ASP A 247 17.37 -14.11 -10.17
CA ASP A 247 16.14 -14.51 -9.45
C ASP A 247 14.88 -13.97 -10.13
N TRP A 248 14.89 -12.73 -10.61
CA TRP A 248 13.78 -12.19 -11.42
C TRP A 248 13.65 -12.84 -12.79
N GLN A 249 14.76 -13.28 -13.40
CA GLN A 249 14.73 -14.07 -14.63
C GLN A 249 13.98 -15.39 -14.44
N LYS A 250 14.13 -16.06 -13.28
CA LYS A 250 13.35 -17.27 -12.97
C LYS A 250 11.85 -16.98 -12.94
N VAL A 251 11.44 -15.84 -12.37
CA VAL A 251 10.03 -15.43 -12.32
C VAL A 251 9.48 -15.23 -13.74
N ALA A 252 10.19 -14.48 -14.58
CA ALA A 252 9.83 -14.26 -15.98
C ALA A 252 9.74 -15.58 -16.76
N GLN A 253 10.77 -16.43 -16.67
CA GLN A 253 10.81 -17.73 -17.35
C GLN A 253 9.65 -18.63 -16.92
N LYS A 254 9.29 -18.64 -15.63
CA LYS A 254 8.24 -19.49 -15.09
C LYS A 254 6.85 -19.11 -15.62
N TYR A 255 6.52 -17.82 -15.66
CA TYR A 255 5.13 -17.38 -15.90
C TYR A 255 4.89 -16.75 -17.26
N THR A 256 5.86 -16.02 -17.81
CA THR A 256 5.68 -15.31 -19.09
C THR A 256 6.44 -15.98 -20.23
N ARG A 257 7.49 -16.75 -19.91
CA ARG A 257 8.44 -17.38 -20.85
C ARG A 257 9.20 -16.37 -21.73
N TYR A 258 9.13 -15.08 -21.40
CA TYR A 258 9.89 -14.03 -22.06
C TYR A 258 11.24 -13.83 -21.37
N ASN A 259 12.20 -13.31 -22.12
CA ASN A 259 13.46 -12.84 -21.55
C ASN A 259 13.18 -11.61 -20.68
N LEU A 260 13.78 -11.58 -19.49
CA LEU A 260 13.68 -10.42 -18.62
C LEU A 260 14.48 -9.25 -19.20
N GLN A 261 13.80 -8.15 -19.48
CA GLN A 261 14.41 -6.88 -19.86
C GLN A 261 14.76 -6.08 -18.60
N ILE A 262 15.91 -5.42 -18.61
CA ILE A 262 16.31 -4.51 -17.54
C ILE A 262 16.16 -3.10 -18.11
N ILE A 263 15.16 -2.37 -17.65
CA ILE A 263 14.90 -1.01 -18.08
C ILE A 263 15.70 -0.06 -17.19
N GLN A 264 16.55 0.73 -17.82
CA GLN A 264 17.25 1.83 -17.15
C GLN A 264 16.36 3.06 -17.17
N GLU A 265 15.90 3.51 -16.01
CA GLU A 265 15.21 4.78 -15.87
C GLU A 265 16.19 5.87 -15.42
N PRO A 266 15.99 7.13 -15.83
CA PRO A 266 16.88 8.22 -15.47
C PRO A 266 16.82 8.50 -13.96
N GLU A 267 17.97 8.85 -13.40
CA GLU A 267 18.08 9.33 -12.03
C GLU A 267 17.28 10.62 -11.83
N ILE A 268 16.57 10.71 -10.71
CA ILE A 268 15.84 11.91 -10.32
C ILE A 268 16.81 12.87 -9.64
N LEU A 269 17.16 13.95 -10.32
CA LEU A 269 18.12 14.94 -9.81
C LEU A 269 17.50 16.01 -8.89
N VAL A 270 16.19 15.91 -8.63
CA VAL A 270 15.44 16.85 -7.78
C VAL A 270 15.26 16.26 -6.39
N GLN A 271 15.38 17.10 -5.35
CA GLN A 271 15.12 16.67 -3.98
C GLN A 271 13.64 16.40 -3.75
N VAL A 272 13.35 15.30 -3.07
CA VAL A 272 11.98 14.93 -2.72
C VAL A 272 11.52 15.76 -1.52
N GLU A 273 10.56 16.64 -1.78
CA GLU A 273 10.02 17.56 -0.78
C GLU A 273 8.94 16.92 0.09
N SER A 274 8.23 15.90 -0.45
CA SER A 274 7.07 15.28 0.18
C SER A 274 6.71 13.92 -0.43
N HIS A 275 5.73 13.23 0.16
CA HIS A 275 5.20 11.98 -0.38
C HIS A 275 4.46 12.16 -1.72
N SER A 276 3.71 13.25 -1.94
CA SER A 276 3.06 13.49 -3.25
C SER A 276 4.08 13.83 -4.31
N HIS A 277 5.09 14.64 -3.97
CA HIS A 277 6.18 14.94 -4.88
C HIS A 277 6.94 13.64 -5.25
N ALA A 278 7.17 12.75 -4.28
CA ALA A 278 7.72 11.42 -4.55
C ALA A 278 6.84 10.60 -5.50
N VAL A 279 5.52 10.54 -5.27
CA VAL A 279 4.58 9.80 -6.13
C VAL A 279 4.56 10.34 -7.57
N GLU A 280 4.67 11.66 -7.73
CA GLU A 280 4.75 12.31 -9.04
C GLU A 280 6.08 12.01 -9.73
N LEU A 281 7.21 12.25 -9.07
CA LEU A 281 8.55 12.02 -9.62
C LEU A 281 8.77 10.55 -9.98
N LEU A 282 8.27 9.63 -9.16
CA LEU A 282 8.41 8.20 -9.38
C LEU A 282 7.46 7.68 -10.45
N GLU A 283 6.48 8.44 -10.94
CA GLU A 283 5.56 8.00 -12.02
C GLU A 283 5.00 6.59 -11.76
N PHE A 284 4.29 6.43 -10.64
CA PHE A 284 3.71 5.12 -10.32
C PHE A 284 2.67 4.69 -11.37
N PRO A 285 2.64 3.40 -11.75
CA PRO A 285 1.44 2.85 -12.37
C PRO A 285 0.28 3.06 -11.40
N ALA A 286 -0.92 3.33 -11.92
CA ALA A 286 -2.10 3.63 -11.11
C ALA A 286 -2.25 2.62 -9.93
N GLU A 287 -2.80 3.08 -8.79
CA GLU A 287 -3.20 2.29 -7.59
C GLU A 287 -2.36 2.44 -6.31
N VAL A 288 -1.32 3.28 -6.29
CA VAL A 288 -0.62 3.60 -5.01
C VAL A 288 -1.46 4.49 -4.10
N ILE A 289 -2.15 5.47 -4.68
CA ILE A 289 -3.02 6.41 -3.99
C ILE A 289 -4.20 6.77 -4.92
N ASP A 290 -5.37 7.04 -4.36
CA ASP A 290 -6.54 7.51 -5.07
C ASP A 290 -6.23 8.85 -5.76
N PRO A 291 -6.58 9.02 -7.04
CA PRO A 291 -6.25 10.24 -7.79
C PRO A 291 -6.77 11.52 -7.15
N ILE A 292 -7.90 11.46 -6.43
CA ILE A 292 -8.45 12.63 -5.72
C ILE A 292 -7.56 12.99 -4.54
N SER A 293 -7.09 12.00 -3.77
CA SER A 293 -6.17 12.25 -2.66
C SER A 293 -4.83 12.79 -3.14
N LEU A 294 -4.27 12.25 -4.24
CA LEU A 294 -3.05 12.79 -4.85
C LEU A 294 -3.21 14.23 -5.32
N TRP A 295 -4.34 14.55 -5.97
CA TRP A 295 -4.66 15.93 -6.35
C TRP A 295 -4.75 16.85 -5.13
N GLN A 296 -5.38 16.41 -4.04
CA GLN A 296 -5.47 17.19 -2.80
C GLN A 296 -4.10 17.44 -2.16
N MET A 297 -3.22 16.44 -2.13
CA MET A 297 -1.85 16.60 -1.60
C MET A 297 -1.10 17.68 -2.37
N ARG A 298 -1.12 17.62 -3.71
CA ARG A 298 -0.48 18.63 -4.57
C ARG A 298 -1.04 20.04 -4.34
N LYS A 299 -2.34 20.16 -4.08
CA LYS A 299 -2.95 21.46 -3.78
C LYS A 299 -2.53 22.00 -2.42
N GLU A 300 -2.53 21.18 -1.38
CA GLU A 300 -2.10 21.61 -0.04
C GLU A 300 -0.64 22.09 -0.01
N GLU A 301 0.22 21.49 -0.83
CA GLU A 301 1.62 21.90 -0.98
C GLU A 301 1.75 23.28 -1.64
N GLN A 302 0.98 23.54 -2.69
CA GLN A 302 0.94 24.85 -3.34
C GLN A 302 0.50 25.97 -2.37
N PHE A 303 -0.43 25.68 -1.46
CA PHE A 303 -0.94 26.66 -0.51
C PHE A 303 -0.14 26.77 0.80
N GLY A 304 0.64 25.75 1.16
CA GLY A 304 1.45 25.72 2.39
C GLY A 304 2.84 26.37 2.26
N GLN A 305 3.22 26.84 1.08
CA GLN A 305 4.49 27.53 0.79
C GLN A 305 4.40 29.07 0.88
N HIS A 306 3.29 29.62 1.40
CA HIS A 306 3.08 31.05 1.67
C HIS A 306 2.85 31.29 3.17
#